data_AF-A0A3D5MZA9-F1
#
_entry.id   AF-A0A3D5MZA9-F1
#
_cell.length_a   1.000
_cell.length_b   1.000
_cell.length_c   1.000
_cell.angle_alpha   90.00
_cell.angle_beta   90.00
_cell.angle_gamma   90.00
#
_symmetry.space_group_name_H-M   'P 1'
#
loop_
_entity.id
_entity.type
_entity.pdbx_description
1 polymer ?
#
loop_
_entity_poly.entity_id
_entity_poly.type
_entity_poly.pdbx_seq_one_letter_code
_entity_poly.pdbx_strand_id
1 'polypeptide(L)'
;MIINLCLGAFNLLPAYPLDGSRIFEILLVKKYLYKKSKKITEVVSFSISGVLFLLFNIMLLLHKVNITLFLASILMAYTTFLEKEKTMYIIMGDMFKKVRKLKNHNYMENKSISIYYKNGLVNVLTLVDKNKFNSFYVLNEDMKVLGIIHEDELIMALKEYGNITLEDYIKIRKKH
;
A
#
# COMPACT_ATOMS: atom_id res chain seq x y z
N MET A 1 1.84 14.75 33.86
CA MET A 1 2.47 15.40 32.68
C MET A 1 3.45 14.47 31.95
N ILE A 2 4.46 13.91 32.63
CA ILE A 2 5.46 13.00 32.01
C ILE A 2 4.82 11.77 31.33
N ILE A 3 3.79 11.16 31.93
CA ILE A 3 3.09 10.00 31.35
C ILE A 3 2.49 10.32 29.98
N ASN A 4 1.87 11.50 29.81
CA ASN A 4 1.27 11.91 28.52
C ASN A 4 2.34 12.17 27.46
N LEU A 5 3.49 12.73 27.87
CA LEU A 5 4.64 12.92 26.99
C LEU A 5 5.21 11.58 26.53
N CYS A 6 5.40 10.62 27.45
CA CYS A 6 5.86 9.27 27.10
C CYS A 6 4.86 8.54 26.19
N LEU A 7 3.56 8.65 26.47
CA LEU A 7 2.50 8.04 25.65
C LEU A 7 2.45 8.68 24.25
N GLY A 8 2.59 10.00 24.17
CA GLY A 8 2.66 10.72 22.90
C GLY A 8 3.90 10.31 22.09
N ALA A 9 5.06 10.21 22.72
CA ALA A 9 6.29 9.75 22.08
C ALA A 9 6.17 8.30 21.58
N PHE A 10 5.53 7.43 22.37
CA PHE A 10 5.26 6.05 21.98
C PHE A 10 4.34 5.99 20.77
N ASN A 11 3.23 6.73 20.77
CA ASN A 11 2.30 6.77 19.64
C ASN A 11 2.92 7.35 18.36
N LEU A 12 4.02 8.12 18.45
CA LEU A 12 4.72 8.66 17.28
C LEU A 12 5.67 7.65 16.63
N LEU A 13 5.87 6.47 17.20
CA LEU A 13 6.70 5.43 16.60
C LEU A 13 6.13 4.96 15.25
N PRO A 14 6.97 4.74 14.23
CA PRO A 14 6.54 4.33 12.90
C PRO A 14 6.22 2.82 12.83
N ALA A 15 5.37 2.32 13.73
CA ALA A 15 4.95 0.93 13.83
C ALA A 15 3.43 0.79 13.92
N TYR A 16 2.83 -0.18 13.23
CA TYR A 16 1.41 -0.48 13.45
C TYR A 16 1.19 -1.08 14.85
N PRO A 17 0.07 -0.78 15.52
CA PRO A 17 -1.07 0.05 15.08
C PRO A 17 -0.96 1.54 15.49
N LEU A 18 0.22 2.03 15.83
CA LEU A 18 0.42 3.36 16.40
C LEU A 18 0.20 4.48 15.36
N ASP A 19 -0.19 5.65 15.82
CA ASP A 19 -0.49 6.81 14.95
C ASP A 19 0.71 7.25 14.10
N GLY A 20 1.93 7.06 14.62
CA GLY A 20 3.19 7.34 13.95
C GLY A 20 3.38 6.54 12.67
N SER A 21 2.81 5.34 12.56
CA SER A 21 2.80 4.57 11.30
C SER A 21 2.10 5.33 10.19
N ARG A 22 0.97 5.98 10.49
CA ARG A 22 0.19 6.73 9.50
C ARG A 22 0.90 8.02 9.08
N ILE A 23 1.52 8.71 10.03
CA ILE A 23 2.35 9.89 9.76
C ILE A 23 3.52 9.48 8.85
N PHE A 24 4.20 8.39 9.18
CA PHE A 24 5.31 7.86 8.40
C PHE A 24 4.90 7.47 6.98
N GLU A 25 3.75 6.81 6.80
CA GLU A 25 3.18 6.52 5.48
C GLU A 25 2.95 7.79 4.66
N ILE A 26 2.34 8.83 5.24
CA ILE A 26 2.06 10.09 4.55
C ILE A 26 3.36 10.74 4.07
N LEU A 27 4.41 10.71 4.89
CA LEU A 27 5.73 11.22 4.53
C LEU A 27 6.35 10.41 3.39
N LEU A 28 6.25 9.08 3.42
CA LEU A 28 6.77 8.21 2.36
C LEU A 28 6.01 8.36 1.04
N VAL A 29 4.69 8.58 1.07
CA VAL A 29 3.85 8.76 -0.12
C VAL A 29 4.23 10.02 -0.92
N LYS A 30 4.88 11.00 -0.28
CA LYS A 30 5.43 12.16 -0.99
C LYS A 30 6.56 11.77 -1.95
N LYS A 31 7.27 10.66 -1.70
CA LYS A 31 8.43 10.21 -2.48
C LYS A 31 8.20 8.90 -3.23
N TYR A 32 7.32 8.03 -2.73
CA TYR A 32 7.09 6.69 -3.25
C TYR A 32 5.60 6.43 -3.52
N LEU A 33 5.30 5.42 -4.34
CA LEU A 33 3.92 4.95 -4.51
C LEU A 33 3.35 4.46 -3.18
N TYR A 34 2.02 4.50 -3.05
CA TYR A 34 1.34 4.09 -1.83
C TYR A 34 1.68 2.66 -1.40
N LYS A 35 1.66 1.70 -2.33
CA LYS A 35 2.02 0.31 -2.02
C LYS A 35 3.46 0.19 -1.51
N LYS A 36 4.40 0.93 -2.11
CA LYS A 36 5.81 0.91 -1.68
C LYS A 36 5.95 1.54 -0.29
N SER A 37 5.22 2.63 -0.03
CA SER A 37 5.19 3.30 1.28
C SER A 37 4.63 2.39 2.38
N LYS A 38 3.51 1.70 2.11
CA LYS A 38 2.94 0.67 2.98
C LYS A 38 3.94 -0.45 3.25
N LYS A 39 4.57 -1.01 2.21
CA LYS A 39 5.58 -2.08 2.35
C LYS A 39 6.78 -1.66 3.19
N ILE A 40 7.27 -0.42 3.05
CA ILE A 40 8.36 0.09 3.90
C ILE A 40 7.89 0.18 5.35
N THR A 41 6.69 0.72 5.59
CA THR A 41 6.11 0.85 6.94
C THR A 41 5.88 -0.52 7.59
N GLU A 42 5.45 -1.52 6.82
CA GLU A 42 5.32 -2.92 7.26
C GLU A 42 6.66 -3.48 7.74
N VAL A 43 7.73 -3.32 6.94
CA VAL A 43 9.07 -3.81 7.31
C VAL A 43 9.58 -3.14 8.58
N VAL A 44 9.38 -1.83 8.72
CA VAL A 44 9.75 -1.08 9.93
C VAL A 44 8.94 -1.57 11.13
N SER A 45 7.64 -1.79 10.97
CA SER A 45 6.76 -2.29 12.03
C SER A 45 7.16 -3.69 12.51
N PHE A 46 7.44 -4.61 11.57
CA PHE A 46 7.96 -5.94 11.91
C PHE A 46 9.32 -5.88 12.60
N SER A 47 10.20 -4.98 12.16
CA SER A 47 11.51 -4.79 12.79
C SER A 47 11.37 -4.32 14.25
N ILE A 48 10.51 -3.33 14.50
CA ILE A 48 10.22 -2.83 15.86
C ILE A 48 9.59 -3.93 16.72
N SER A 49 8.61 -4.65 16.18
CA SER A 49 8.01 -5.81 16.84
C SER A 49 9.04 -6.88 17.21
N GLY A 50 9.98 -7.18 16.31
CA GLY A 50 11.06 -8.14 16.55
C GLY A 50 12.03 -7.67 17.64
N VAL A 51 12.36 -6.38 17.67
CA VAL A 51 13.18 -5.79 18.75
C VAL A 51 12.46 -5.89 20.10
N LEU A 52 11.16 -5.60 20.17
CA LEU A 52 10.37 -5.74 21.40
C LEU A 52 10.33 -7.20 21.87
N PHE A 53 10.17 -8.14 20.95
CA PHE A 53 10.21 -9.57 21.25
C PHE A 53 11.59 -10.02 21.77
N LEU A 54 12.67 -9.55 21.15
CA LEU A 54 14.03 -9.84 21.62
C LEU A 54 14.27 -9.27 23.03
N LEU A 55 13.82 -8.04 23.29
CA LEU A 55 13.91 -7.40 24.59
C LEU A 55 13.14 -8.18 25.66
N PHE A 56 11.97 -8.74 25.32
CA PHE A 56 11.23 -9.64 26.20
C PHE A 56 12.04 -10.91 26.54
N ASN A 57 12.68 -11.54 25.56
CA ASN A 57 13.52 -12.72 25.81
C ASN A 57 14.72 -12.41 26.73
N ILE A 58 15.35 -11.25 26.56
CA ILE A 58 16.43 -10.80 27.45
C ILE A 58 15.91 -10.58 28.88
N MET A 59 14.74 -9.94 29.03
CA MET A 59 14.11 -9.73 30.34
C MET A 59 13.71 -11.04 31.02
N LEU A 60 13.28 -12.03 30.24
CA LEU A 60 12.97 -13.37 30.73
C LEU A 60 14.21 -14.06 31.32
N LEU A 61 15.36 -13.97 30.64
CA LEU A 61 16.64 -14.50 31.13
C LEU A 61 17.06 -13.84 32.45
N LEU A 62 16.80 -12.54 32.60
CA LEU A 62 17.07 -11.77 33.83
C LEU A 62 16.03 -11.99 34.95
N HIS A 63 15.12 -12.96 34.80
CA HIS A 63 14.04 -13.28 35.75
C HIS A 63 13.09 -12.10 36.03
N LYS A 64 13.02 -11.12 35.10
CA LYS A 64 12.12 -9.96 35.16
C LYS A 64 11.06 -10.10 34.09
N VAL A 65 10.09 -10.98 34.30
CA VAL A 65 9.06 -11.25 33.29
C VAL A 65 8.15 -10.03 33.08
N ASN A 66 8.14 -9.49 31.86
CA ASN A 66 7.22 -8.42 31.47
C ASN A 66 6.25 -8.89 30.38
N ILE A 67 5.08 -9.37 30.81
CA ILE A 67 4.03 -9.89 29.93
C ILE A 67 3.49 -8.79 28.98
N THR A 68 3.47 -7.54 29.42
CA THR A 68 2.97 -6.43 28.58
C THR A 68 3.82 -6.22 27.34
N LEU A 69 5.15 -6.39 27.46
CA LEU A 69 6.09 -6.26 26.34
C LEU A 69 5.91 -7.40 25.33
N PHE A 70 5.69 -8.62 25.81
CA PHE A 70 5.38 -9.77 24.98
C PHE A 70 4.07 -9.56 24.21
N LEU A 71 3.00 -9.16 24.91
CA LEU A 71 1.70 -8.92 24.29
C LEU A 71 1.77 -7.78 23.26
N ALA A 72 2.51 -6.70 23.57
CA ALA A 72 2.73 -5.60 22.63
C ALA A 72 3.44 -6.08 21.37
N SER A 73 4.48 -6.92 21.49
CA SER A 73 5.18 -7.46 20.32
C SER A 73 4.26 -8.31 19.43
N ILE A 74 3.44 -9.20 20.02
CA ILE A 74 2.51 -10.03 19.25
C ILE A 74 1.44 -9.18 18.57
N LEU A 75 0.88 -8.20 19.29
CA LEU A 75 -0.17 -7.34 18.77
C LEU A 75 0.34 -6.45 17.62
N MET A 76 1.57 -5.93 17.73
CA MET A 76 2.21 -5.18 16.64
C MET A 76 2.44 -6.07 15.41
N ALA A 77 2.97 -7.28 15.59
CA ALA A 77 3.15 -8.22 14.47
C ALA A 77 1.81 -8.58 13.80
N TYR A 78 0.78 -8.88 14.60
CA TYR A 78 -0.54 -9.26 14.10
C TYR A 78 -1.24 -8.12 13.35
N THR A 79 -1.24 -6.91 13.91
CA THR A 79 -1.84 -5.73 13.25
C THR A 79 -1.10 -5.34 11.97
N THR A 80 0.23 -5.49 11.95
CA THR A 80 1.02 -5.29 10.72
C THR A 80 0.60 -6.25 9.61
N PHE A 81 0.32 -7.52 9.95
CA PHE A 81 -0.18 -8.51 9.00
C PHE A 81 -1.56 -8.13 8.45
N LEU A 82 -2.48 -7.69 9.30
CA LEU A 82 -3.83 -7.25 8.87
C LEU A 82 -3.81 -6.02 7.95
N GLU A 83 -2.93 -5.05 8.21
CA GLU A 83 -2.81 -3.84 7.38
C GLU A 83 -2.33 -4.14 5.96
N LYS A 84 -1.52 -5.19 5.78
CA LYS A 84 -1.05 -5.64 4.47
C LYS A 84 -2.21 -6.00 3.55
N GLU A 85 -3.21 -6.73 4.04
CA GLU A 85 -4.37 -7.18 3.26
C GLU A 85 -5.28 -6.02 2.82
N LYS A 86 -5.39 -4.99 3.67
CA LYS A 86 -6.25 -3.83 3.42
C LYS A 86 -5.71 -2.88 2.34
N THR A 87 -4.45 -3.01 1.96
CA THR A 87 -3.77 -2.06 1.06
C THR A 87 -4.52 -1.86 -0.27
N MET A 88 -5.05 -2.92 -0.88
CA MET A 88 -5.79 -2.84 -2.15
C MET A 88 -7.07 -2.03 -2.01
N TYR A 89 -7.87 -2.32 -0.98
CA TYR A 89 -9.13 -1.61 -0.71
C TYR A 89 -8.89 -0.10 -0.53
N ILE A 90 -7.80 0.28 0.15
CA ILE A 90 -7.47 1.69 0.34
C ILE A 90 -7.04 2.35 -0.98
N ILE A 91 -6.32 1.64 -1.86
CA ILE A 91 -5.98 2.16 -3.20
C ILE A 91 -7.24 2.43 -4.01
N MET A 92 -8.19 1.49 -4.01
CA MET A 92 -9.48 1.65 -4.71
C MET A 92 -10.28 2.83 -4.16
N GLY A 93 -10.41 2.94 -2.83
CA GLY A 93 -11.11 4.05 -2.19
C GLY A 93 -10.51 5.43 -2.52
N ASP A 94 -9.19 5.52 -2.68
CA ASP A 94 -8.52 6.78 -2.99
C ASP A 94 -8.66 7.20 -4.46
N MET A 95 -8.92 6.28 -5.39
CA MET A 95 -9.24 6.64 -6.79
C MET A 95 -10.54 7.45 -6.86
N PHE A 96 -11.58 7.07 -6.09
CA PHE A 96 -12.83 7.84 -6.03
C PHE A 96 -12.63 9.27 -5.51
N LYS A 97 -11.62 9.51 -4.67
CA LYS A 97 -11.31 10.85 -4.13
C LYS A 97 -10.60 11.76 -5.15
N LYS A 98 -10.03 11.22 -6.23
CA LYS A 98 -9.32 12.01 -7.27
C LYS A 98 -10.27 12.91 -8.04
N VAL A 99 -11.49 12.46 -8.31
CA VAL A 99 -12.53 13.27 -8.99
C VAL A 99 -12.75 14.60 -8.27
N ARG A 100 -12.78 14.57 -6.93
CA ARG A 100 -12.89 15.79 -6.12
C ARG A 100 -11.65 16.69 -6.25
N LYS A 101 -10.45 16.12 -6.27
CA LYS A 101 -9.21 16.89 -6.47
C LYS A 101 -9.18 17.58 -7.84
N LEU A 102 -9.57 16.87 -8.89
CA LEU A 102 -9.67 17.42 -10.24
C LEU A 102 -10.66 18.59 -10.29
N LYS A 103 -11.85 18.43 -9.69
CA LYS A 103 -12.85 19.51 -9.61
C LYS A 103 -12.37 20.72 -8.81
N ASN A 104 -11.62 20.50 -7.73
CA ASN A 104 -11.15 21.60 -6.88
C ASN A 104 -9.97 22.38 -7.48
N HIS A 105 -9.09 21.71 -8.23
CA HIS A 105 -7.87 22.32 -8.77
C HIS A 105 -7.94 22.60 -10.28
N ASN A 106 -9.04 22.27 -10.95
CA ASN A 106 -9.27 22.36 -12.41
C ASN A 106 -8.31 21.54 -13.30
N TYR A 107 -7.21 20.99 -12.75
CA TYR A 107 -6.28 20.13 -13.46
C TYR A 107 -5.76 19.02 -12.55
N MET A 108 -5.23 17.96 -13.15
CA MET A 108 -4.54 16.86 -12.48
C MET A 108 -3.41 16.36 -13.37
N GLU A 109 -2.26 16.06 -12.77
CA GLU A 109 -1.15 15.48 -13.52
C GLU A 109 -1.49 14.05 -13.97
N ASN A 110 -1.03 13.70 -15.18
CA ASN A 110 -1.11 12.33 -15.70
C ASN A 110 0.18 11.55 -15.41
N LYS A 111 0.04 10.26 -15.15
CA LYS A 111 1.13 9.29 -15.04
C LYS A 111 0.91 8.18 -16.05
N SER A 112 1.76 8.14 -17.06
CA SER A 112 1.76 7.10 -18.08
C SER A 112 2.79 6.03 -17.73
N ILE A 113 2.39 4.77 -17.70
CA ILE A 113 3.28 3.64 -17.38
C ILE A 113 3.12 2.56 -18.44
N SER A 114 4.24 2.11 -19.01
CA SER A 114 4.28 0.96 -19.91
C SER A 114 4.36 -0.35 -19.13
N ILE A 115 3.48 -1.30 -19.46
CA ILE A 115 3.33 -2.57 -18.75
C ILE A 115 3.38 -3.74 -19.74
N TYR A 116 4.11 -4.77 -19.36
CA TYR A 116 4.18 -6.01 -20.12
C TYR A 116 2.84 -6.77 -20.13
N TYR A 117 2.39 -7.17 -21.31
CA TYR A 117 1.08 -7.78 -21.55
C TYR A 117 0.78 -9.07 -20.77
N LYS A 118 1.80 -9.82 -20.30
CA LYS A 118 1.59 -11.01 -19.47
C LYS A 118 1.29 -10.69 -17.99
N ASN A 119 1.37 -9.43 -17.58
CA ASN A 119 1.07 -9.06 -16.20
C ASN A 119 -0.43 -9.14 -15.90
N GLY A 120 -0.77 -9.60 -14.69
CA GLY A 120 -2.16 -9.61 -14.20
C GLY A 120 -2.67 -8.21 -13.83
N LEU A 121 -3.98 -7.99 -13.96
CA LEU A 121 -4.63 -6.71 -13.66
C LEU A 121 -4.39 -6.24 -12.20
N VAL A 122 -4.32 -7.16 -11.24
CA VAL A 122 -4.03 -6.82 -9.83
C VAL A 122 -2.64 -6.22 -9.67
N ASN A 123 -1.66 -6.68 -10.47
CA ASN A 123 -0.32 -6.11 -10.45
C ASN A 123 -0.31 -4.69 -11.01
N VAL A 124 -1.12 -4.42 -12.04
CA VAL A 124 -1.28 -3.08 -12.63
C VAL A 124 -1.89 -2.11 -11.63
N LEU A 125 -2.93 -2.53 -10.90
CA LEU A 125 -3.57 -1.72 -9.86
C LEU A 125 -2.58 -1.21 -8.81
N THR A 126 -1.50 -1.98 -8.59
CA THR A 126 -0.50 -1.63 -7.59
C THR A 126 0.44 -0.50 -7.99
N LEU A 127 0.44 -0.16 -9.29
CA LEU A 127 1.20 0.93 -9.87
C LEU A 127 0.39 2.24 -9.91
N VAL A 128 -0.88 2.20 -9.52
CA VAL A 128 -1.75 3.39 -9.44
C VAL A 128 -1.18 4.38 -8.45
N ASP A 129 -0.91 5.58 -8.94
CA ASP A 129 -0.56 6.73 -8.12
C ASP A 129 -1.84 7.41 -7.63
N LYS A 130 -1.93 7.69 -6.33
CA LYS A 130 -3.13 8.29 -5.70
C LYS A 130 -3.30 9.78 -6.02
N ASN A 131 -2.25 10.45 -6.49
CA ASN A 131 -2.26 11.89 -6.72
C ASN A 131 -2.30 12.26 -8.21
N LYS A 132 -2.16 11.28 -9.11
CA LYS A 132 -2.13 11.48 -10.56
C LYS A 132 -3.21 10.64 -11.23
N PHE A 133 -3.69 11.04 -12.39
CA PHE A 133 -4.50 10.17 -13.25
C PHE A 133 -3.57 9.14 -13.91
N ASN A 134 -3.91 7.86 -13.89
CA ASN A 134 -3.01 6.81 -14.40
C ASN A 134 -3.51 6.24 -15.74
N SER A 135 -2.59 6.16 -16.70
CA SER A 135 -2.80 5.52 -18.00
C SER A 135 -1.74 4.44 -18.20
N PHE A 136 -2.17 3.25 -18.59
CA PHE A 136 -1.32 2.07 -18.71
C PHE A 136 -1.20 1.66 -20.17
N TYR A 137 0.01 1.77 -20.72
CA TYR A 137 0.33 1.35 -22.08
C TYR A 137 0.73 -0.11 -22.05
N VAL A 138 -0.08 -0.98 -22.64
CA VAL A 138 0.22 -2.42 -22.66
C VAL A 138 1.14 -2.73 -23.84
N LEU A 139 2.32 -3.26 -23.54
CA LEU A 139 3.36 -3.57 -24.53
C LEU A 139 3.54 -5.08 -24.69
N ASN A 140 3.76 -5.53 -25.93
CA ASN A 140 4.17 -6.90 -26.25
C ASN A 140 5.69 -7.10 -26.12
N GLU A 141 6.19 -8.29 -26.48
CA GLU A 141 7.64 -8.60 -26.48
C GLU A 141 8.45 -7.70 -27.43
N ASP A 142 7.82 -7.22 -28.52
CA ASP A 142 8.44 -6.33 -29.51
C ASP A 142 8.34 -4.83 -29.15
N MET A 143 7.99 -4.49 -27.91
CA MET A 143 7.74 -3.11 -27.46
C MET A 143 6.63 -2.37 -28.22
N LYS A 144 5.76 -3.09 -28.94
CA LYS A 144 4.58 -2.52 -29.62
C LYS A 144 3.42 -2.37 -28.65
N VAL A 145 2.73 -1.23 -28.75
CA VAL A 145 1.54 -0.94 -27.96
C VAL A 145 0.37 -1.80 -28.46
N LEU A 146 -0.10 -2.70 -27.62
CA LEU A 146 -1.29 -3.52 -27.86
C LEU A 146 -2.59 -2.75 -27.55
N GLY A 147 -2.53 -1.80 -26.61
CA GLY A 147 -3.64 -0.97 -26.18
C GLY A 147 -3.28 -0.06 -25.01
N ILE A 148 -4.18 0.86 -24.66
CA ILE A 148 -4.06 1.75 -23.49
C ILE A 148 -5.26 1.47 -22.59
N ILE A 149 -5.00 1.31 -21.30
CA ILE A 149 -6.01 1.08 -20.26
C ILE A 149 -5.93 2.23 -19.25
N HIS A 150 -7.06 2.88 -18.99
CA HIS A 150 -7.16 3.93 -17.97
C HIS A 150 -7.54 3.37 -16.59
N GLU A 151 -7.37 4.16 -15.54
CA GLU A 151 -7.62 3.70 -14.16
C GLU A 151 -9.06 3.26 -13.87
N ASP A 152 -10.05 3.83 -14.54
CA ASP A 152 -11.46 3.43 -14.48
C ASP A 152 -11.71 2.09 -15.19
N GLU A 153 -11.19 1.94 -16.42
CA GLU A 153 -11.23 0.71 -17.20
C GLU A 153 -10.59 -0.45 -16.43
N LEU A 154 -9.44 -0.20 -15.78
CA LEU A 154 -8.76 -1.18 -14.95
C LEU A 154 -9.63 -1.68 -13.78
N ILE A 155 -10.36 -0.78 -13.12
CA ILE A 155 -11.26 -1.16 -12.01
C ILE A 155 -12.43 -1.99 -12.53
N MET A 156 -13.04 -1.56 -13.64
CA MET A 156 -14.14 -2.29 -14.26
C MET A 156 -13.70 -3.69 -14.69
N ALA A 157 -12.54 -3.79 -15.34
CA ALA A 157 -11.95 -5.06 -15.74
C ALA A 157 -11.71 -6.01 -14.55
N LEU A 158 -11.17 -5.48 -13.45
CA LEU A 158 -10.97 -6.26 -12.21
C LEU A 158 -12.28 -6.72 -11.57
N LYS A 159 -13.34 -5.91 -11.65
CA LYS A 159 -14.65 -6.24 -11.10
C LYS A 159 -15.36 -7.32 -11.92
N GLU A 160 -15.26 -7.25 -13.25
CA GLU A 160 -15.97 -8.17 -14.15
C GLU A 160 -15.21 -9.49 -14.35
N TYR A 161 -13.89 -9.43 -14.51
CA TYR A 161 -13.09 -10.59 -14.91
C TYR A 161 -12.13 -11.08 -13.82
N GLY A 162 -11.98 -10.36 -12.71
CA GLY A 162 -11.01 -10.69 -11.67
C GLY A 162 -9.55 -10.48 -12.13
N ASN A 163 -8.61 -11.26 -11.60
CA ASN A 163 -7.18 -11.10 -11.90
C ASN A 163 -6.75 -11.88 -13.16
N ILE A 164 -7.27 -11.51 -14.32
CA ILE A 164 -6.79 -12.00 -15.62
C ILE A 164 -5.53 -11.27 -16.07
N THR A 165 -4.85 -11.78 -17.10
CA THR A 165 -3.71 -11.10 -17.73
C THR A 165 -4.18 -9.93 -18.60
N LEU A 166 -3.31 -8.94 -18.78
CA LEU A 166 -3.55 -7.83 -19.72
C LEU A 166 -3.74 -8.31 -21.16
N GLU A 167 -3.05 -9.39 -21.54
CA GLU A 167 -3.21 -10.05 -22.84
C GLU A 167 -4.65 -10.52 -23.07
N ASP A 168 -5.17 -11.30 -22.12
CA ASP A 168 -6.51 -11.86 -22.21
C ASP A 168 -7.55 -10.74 -22.19
N TYR A 169 -7.36 -9.74 -21.34
CA TYR A 169 -8.23 -8.58 -21.29
C TYR A 169 -8.28 -7.83 -22.63
N ILE A 170 -7.14 -7.56 -23.26
CA ILE A 170 -7.09 -6.90 -24.59
C ILE A 170 -7.78 -7.74 -25.65
N LYS A 171 -7.66 -9.07 -25.61
CA LYS A 171 -8.35 -9.96 -26.55
C LYS A 171 -9.88 -9.91 -26.37
N ILE A 172 -10.36 -9.86 -25.13
CA ILE A 172 -11.80 -9.71 -24.82
C ILE A 172 -12.29 -8.34 -25.30
N ARG A 173 -11.55 -7.27 -24.99
CA ARG A 173 -11.88 -5.90 -25.41
C ARG A 173 -12.02 -5.75 -26.92
N LYS A 174 -11.18 -6.42 -27.72
CA LYS A 174 -11.24 -6.37 -29.19
C LYS A 174 -12.45 -7.09 -29.81
N LYS A 175 -13.14 -7.94 -29.05
CA LYS A 175 -14.32 -8.69 -29.51
C LYS A 175 -15.64 -7.93 -29.30
N HIS A 176 -15.61 -6.84 -28.54
CA HIS A 176 -16.73 -5.93 -28.29
C HIS A 176 -16.51 -4.61 -29.04
#